data_AF-A0AAJ6NN43-F1
#
_entry.id   AF-A0AAJ6NN43-F1
#
_cell.length_a   1.000
_cell.length_b   1.000
_cell.length_c   1.000
_cell.angle_alpha   90.00
_cell.angle_beta   90.00
_cell.angle_gamma   90.00
#
_symmetry.space_group_name_H-M   'P 1'
#
loop_
_entity.id
_entity.type
_entity.pdbx_description
1 polymer ?
#
loop_
_entity_poly.entity_id
_entity_poly.type
_entity_poly.pdbx_seq_one_letter_code
_entity_poly.pdbx_strand_id
1 'polypeptide(L)'
;MPQLFYVNPAIGSDTNAGNQQAPFKTITQALKVATSDTKIQLATGNYNAASGEVFPLTVPSEVMVVGNEINKGSSILIEGSGSYLSRTFAGQNVTFVLQDNAELRGVTVTNLASRGSGVWVESTSPTVANCTFTQCKREGVFTTGDANPIILGNVFSENAANGIAIAKNSQGKIQGNTCYKTGYGIAISDTASPTLIDNKISENRSGIIISGSARPVLRNNLSENNTDDGLTIIANALPDIGSINNPGGNILRNNGKFDVQNASSNKLISIGNQINPAKVTGNVEFADNQVPTPTPTPTPTPIPAPTPTPTPTPIPVPTPTPTPTPIPAPTPTPSPIDLSDIGNHWASVFIRELVKQGIVSGFPDRTFRPDATMTRAQFAALLVKAFNPPVKRAAIKFKDVADSFWASKVIEQAYQGQFLSGFPDNTFAPNKNIERVQVIVSLINGIGLGLSSNVATAIKAFDDQAKIPDYAKDEVAKAIGKQIIVNYPNLKQLNPTRDATRAEVAVMVYQALVDANRVAAINSPYIVTV
;
A
#
# COMPACT_ATOMS: atom_id res chain seq x y z
N MET A 1 -22.10 6.76 20.74
CA MET A 1 -20.85 6.91 21.51
C MET A 1 -19.92 5.78 21.08
N PRO A 2 -18.62 6.04 20.87
CA PRO A 2 -17.67 5.00 20.50
C PRO A 2 -17.68 3.88 21.55
N GLN A 3 -17.73 2.63 21.11
CA GLN A 3 -17.74 1.47 21.99
C GLN A 3 -16.36 1.32 22.63
N LEU A 4 -16.31 1.16 23.96
CA LEU A 4 -15.06 0.98 24.68
C LEU A 4 -15.03 -0.40 25.33
N PHE A 5 -14.05 -1.21 24.92
CA PHE A 5 -13.76 -2.50 25.53
C PHE A 5 -12.46 -2.47 26.32
N TYR A 6 -12.45 -3.20 27.43
CA TYR A 6 -11.27 -3.44 28.26
C TYR A 6 -10.85 -4.90 28.13
N VAL A 7 -9.56 -5.12 27.92
CA VAL A 7 -8.97 -6.47 27.80
C VAL A 7 -7.86 -6.64 28.81
N ASN A 8 -7.97 -7.68 29.64
CA ASN A 8 -6.97 -8.00 30.65
C ASN A 8 -6.67 -9.51 30.64
N PRO A 9 -5.44 -9.93 30.27
CA PRO A 9 -5.12 -11.34 30.08
C PRO A 9 -4.97 -12.09 31.41
N ALA A 10 -4.76 -11.38 32.53
CA ALA A 10 -4.55 -11.96 33.85
C ALA A 10 -5.87 -12.22 34.59
N ILE A 11 -6.84 -11.29 34.51
CA ILE A 11 -8.08 -11.35 35.30
C ILE A 11 -9.37 -11.37 34.46
N GLY A 12 -9.28 -11.18 33.14
CA GLY A 12 -10.45 -11.15 32.26
C GLY A 12 -11.04 -12.53 31.95
N SER A 13 -12.24 -12.52 31.38
CA SER A 13 -12.91 -13.70 30.82
C SER A 13 -13.59 -13.32 29.50
N ASP A 14 -13.51 -14.18 28.48
CA ASP A 14 -14.12 -13.92 27.17
C ASP A 14 -15.65 -14.09 27.16
N THR A 15 -16.22 -14.55 28.28
CA THR A 15 -17.67 -14.54 28.55
C THR A 15 -18.15 -13.24 29.20
N ASN A 16 -17.24 -12.34 29.59
CA ASN A 16 -17.58 -11.08 30.22
C ASN A 16 -18.17 -10.08 29.22
N ALA A 17 -18.70 -8.96 29.72
CA ALA A 17 -19.25 -7.89 28.90
C ALA A 17 -18.19 -6.97 28.26
N GLY A 18 -16.91 -7.08 28.64
CA GLY A 18 -15.82 -6.26 28.10
C GLY A 18 -15.73 -4.85 28.70
N ASN A 19 -16.39 -4.58 29.83
CA ASN A 19 -16.30 -3.29 30.54
C ASN A 19 -15.17 -3.31 31.60
N GLN A 20 -14.94 -2.18 32.27
CA GLN A 20 -13.81 -2.04 33.20
C GLN A 20 -13.87 -3.00 34.41
N GLN A 21 -15.08 -3.32 34.90
CA GLN A 21 -15.29 -4.23 36.02
C GLN A 21 -15.26 -5.71 35.60
N ALA A 22 -15.64 -5.99 34.36
CA ALA A 22 -15.68 -7.32 33.77
C ALA A 22 -15.03 -7.29 32.36
N PRO A 23 -13.68 -7.20 32.30
CA PRO A 23 -12.96 -7.11 31.03
C PRO A 23 -12.95 -8.43 30.28
N PHE A 24 -12.79 -8.38 28.95
CA PHE A 24 -12.46 -9.55 28.15
C PHE A 24 -11.08 -10.08 28.56
N LYS A 25 -10.82 -11.37 28.33
CA LYS A 25 -9.50 -11.95 28.56
C LYS A 25 -8.58 -11.69 27.37
N THR A 26 -9.10 -11.87 26.15
CA THR A 26 -8.31 -11.85 24.93
C THR A 26 -8.65 -10.68 24.01
N ILE A 27 -7.65 -10.23 23.26
CA ILE A 27 -7.79 -9.29 22.15
C ILE A 27 -8.61 -9.96 21.06
N THR A 28 -8.40 -11.26 20.84
CA THR A 28 -9.18 -12.11 19.92
C THR A 28 -10.69 -11.93 20.12
N GLN A 29 -11.17 -12.07 21.36
CA GLN A 29 -12.59 -11.91 21.65
C GLN A 29 -13.05 -10.46 21.46
N ALA A 30 -12.27 -9.49 21.91
CA ALA A 30 -12.61 -8.07 21.74
C ALA A 30 -12.75 -7.68 20.26
N LEU A 31 -11.82 -8.13 19.41
CA LEU A 31 -11.85 -7.89 17.95
C LEU A 31 -13.04 -8.58 17.27
N LYS A 32 -13.46 -9.75 17.76
CA LYS A 32 -14.60 -10.51 17.20
C LYS A 32 -15.93 -9.78 17.37
N VAL A 33 -16.10 -9.03 18.47
CA VAL A 33 -17.34 -8.31 18.78
C VAL A 33 -17.25 -6.81 18.49
N ALA A 34 -16.08 -6.31 18.10
CA ALA A 34 -15.86 -4.92 17.76
C ALA A 34 -16.67 -4.52 16.51
N THR A 35 -17.20 -3.30 16.56
CA THR A 35 -17.84 -2.61 15.43
C THR A 35 -17.02 -1.36 15.05
N SER A 36 -17.39 -0.64 13.99
CA SER A 36 -16.73 0.65 13.66
C SER A 36 -16.62 1.56 14.88
N ASP A 37 -15.53 2.32 14.96
CA ASP A 37 -15.22 3.26 16.04
C ASP A 37 -15.02 2.61 17.42
N THR A 38 -14.86 1.29 17.48
CA THR A 38 -14.56 0.60 18.75
C THR A 38 -13.13 0.88 19.20
N LYS A 39 -12.98 1.28 20.46
CA LYS A 39 -11.69 1.35 21.16
C LYS A 39 -11.52 0.14 22.07
N ILE A 40 -10.40 -0.56 21.94
CA ILE A 40 -10.01 -1.71 22.73
C ILE A 40 -8.80 -1.31 23.59
N GLN A 41 -9.05 -1.06 24.87
CA GLN A 41 -8.03 -0.69 25.86
C GLN A 41 -7.40 -1.94 26.49
N LEU A 42 -6.10 -2.09 26.31
CA LEU A 42 -5.31 -3.18 26.88
C LEU A 42 -4.78 -2.81 28.26
N ALA A 43 -4.84 -3.76 29.19
CA ALA A 43 -4.14 -3.72 30.45
C ALA A 43 -2.69 -4.23 30.30
N THR A 44 -1.85 -3.98 31.30
CA THR A 44 -0.53 -4.63 31.41
C THR A 44 -0.67 -6.14 31.41
N GLY A 45 0.19 -6.82 30.65
CA GLY A 45 0.23 -8.28 30.61
C GLY A 45 0.83 -8.84 29.33
N ASN A 46 0.88 -10.16 29.28
CA ASN A 46 1.34 -10.93 28.13
C ASN A 46 0.13 -11.51 27.41
N TYR A 47 0.00 -11.16 26.13
CA TYR A 47 -1.06 -11.58 25.22
C TYR A 47 -0.45 -12.55 24.20
N ASN A 48 -0.65 -13.84 24.43
CA ASN A 48 -0.06 -14.90 23.63
C ASN A 48 -1.01 -16.13 23.58
N ALA A 49 -0.58 -17.21 22.93
CA ALA A 49 -1.39 -18.43 22.85
C ALA A 49 -1.75 -19.01 24.22
N ALA A 50 -0.88 -18.87 25.23
CA ALA A 50 -1.14 -19.34 26.60
C ALA A 50 -2.18 -18.47 27.34
N SER A 51 -2.29 -17.18 27.00
CA SER A 51 -3.37 -16.33 27.50
C SER A 51 -4.69 -16.51 26.74
N GLY A 52 -4.69 -17.27 25.64
CA GLY A 52 -5.87 -17.61 24.83
C GLY A 52 -5.95 -16.87 23.50
N GLU A 53 -4.94 -16.11 23.10
CA GLU A 53 -4.96 -15.40 21.81
C GLU A 53 -4.89 -16.37 20.63
N VAL A 54 -5.61 -16.02 19.56
CA VAL A 54 -5.59 -16.72 18.28
C VAL A 54 -5.06 -15.76 17.21
N PHE A 55 -3.86 -16.05 16.70
CA PHE A 55 -3.18 -15.25 15.69
C PHE A 55 -3.51 -15.74 14.27
N PRO A 56 -3.48 -14.86 13.24
CA PRO A 56 -3.14 -13.44 13.32
C PRO A 56 -4.30 -12.61 13.88
N LEU A 57 -3.98 -11.58 14.67
CA LEU A 57 -4.94 -10.60 15.15
C LEU A 57 -5.28 -9.64 14.01
N THR A 58 -6.46 -9.79 13.42
CA THR A 58 -6.94 -8.89 12.36
C THR A 58 -7.74 -7.75 12.98
N VAL A 59 -7.21 -6.53 12.91
CA VAL A 59 -7.89 -5.34 13.43
C VAL A 59 -8.85 -4.82 12.34
N PRO A 60 -10.19 -4.83 12.57
CA PRO A 60 -11.16 -4.35 11.60
C PRO A 60 -11.00 -2.88 11.28
N SER A 61 -11.64 -2.44 10.21
CA SER A 61 -11.63 -1.04 9.83
C SER A 61 -12.19 -0.16 10.94
N GLU A 62 -11.57 1.01 11.16
CA GLU A 62 -12.00 2.01 12.16
C GLU A 62 -11.96 1.50 13.62
N VAL A 63 -11.33 0.37 13.89
CA VAL A 63 -11.11 -0.16 15.25
C VAL A 63 -9.72 0.24 15.75
N MET A 64 -9.65 0.68 16.99
CA MET A 64 -8.41 1.04 17.67
C MET A 64 -8.06 0.04 18.76
N VAL A 65 -6.90 -0.61 18.64
CA VAL A 65 -6.26 -1.35 19.73
C VAL A 65 -5.21 -0.47 20.37
N VAL A 66 -5.36 -0.19 21.67
CA VAL A 66 -4.50 0.75 22.39
C VAL A 66 -4.04 0.21 23.74
N GLY A 67 -2.74 0.28 23.96
CA GLY A 67 -2.09 0.03 25.25
C GLY A 67 -1.70 1.32 25.95
N ASN A 68 -0.40 1.49 26.20
CA ASN A 68 0.18 2.69 26.82
C ASN A 68 1.18 3.34 25.85
N GLU A 69 0.79 4.48 25.29
CA GLU A 69 1.60 5.19 24.30
C GLU A 69 2.80 5.93 24.92
N ILE A 70 2.68 6.35 26.17
CA ILE A 70 3.73 7.11 26.87
C ILE A 70 4.99 6.26 27.01
N ASN A 71 4.83 4.98 27.36
CA ASN A 71 5.93 4.03 27.51
C ASN A 71 6.10 3.10 26.30
N LYS A 72 5.43 3.40 25.19
CA LYS A 72 5.42 2.61 23.96
C LYS A 72 5.10 1.12 24.16
N GLY A 73 4.23 0.83 25.12
CA GLY A 73 3.73 -0.50 25.40
C GLY A 73 4.69 -1.44 26.13
N SER A 74 5.71 -0.91 26.83
CA SER A 74 6.76 -1.73 27.46
C SER A 74 6.26 -2.78 28.47
N SER A 75 5.03 -2.67 28.96
CA SER A 75 4.39 -3.62 29.87
C SER A 75 3.22 -4.40 29.23
N ILE A 76 3.03 -4.27 27.93
CA ILE A 76 1.93 -4.87 27.17
C ILE A 76 2.55 -5.64 26.01
N LEU A 77 2.94 -6.88 26.28
CA LEU A 77 3.61 -7.74 25.31
C LEU A 77 2.58 -8.57 24.55
N ILE A 78 2.57 -8.44 23.23
CA ILE A 78 1.79 -9.26 22.31
C ILE A 78 2.76 -10.16 21.57
N GLU A 79 2.72 -11.45 21.88
CA GLU A 79 3.66 -12.43 21.36
C GLU A 79 2.91 -13.55 20.65
N GLY A 80 3.11 -13.64 19.34
CA GLY A 80 2.54 -14.73 18.57
C GLY A 80 2.63 -14.53 17.08
N SER A 81 2.18 -15.55 16.36
CA SER A 81 2.20 -15.59 14.91
C SER A 81 1.05 -16.43 14.39
N GLY A 82 0.46 -16.01 13.29
CA GLY A 82 -0.50 -16.82 12.55
C GLY A 82 -0.24 -16.76 11.05
N SER A 83 -0.75 -17.77 10.34
CA SER A 83 -0.67 -17.83 8.89
C SER A 83 -1.57 -16.77 8.28
N TYR A 84 -1.00 -15.92 7.44
CA TYR A 84 -1.72 -14.92 6.67
C TYR A 84 -1.37 -15.06 5.19
N LEU A 85 -2.41 -15.17 4.37
CA LEU A 85 -2.25 -15.28 2.94
C LEU A 85 -2.32 -13.88 2.31
N SER A 86 -1.15 -13.35 1.97
CA SER A 86 -1.05 -12.05 1.32
C SER A 86 -1.63 -12.06 -0.10
N ARG A 87 -2.25 -10.95 -0.50
CA ARG A 87 -2.81 -10.73 -1.85
C ARG A 87 -1.73 -10.37 -2.88
N THR A 88 -0.62 -9.80 -2.42
CA THR A 88 0.47 -9.18 -3.19
C THR A 88 1.81 -9.90 -2.97
N PHE A 89 1.87 -10.78 -1.97
CA PHE A 89 2.98 -11.68 -1.66
C PHE A 89 2.47 -13.13 -1.47
N ALA A 90 3.37 -14.05 -1.10
CA ALA A 90 3.02 -15.43 -0.74
C ALA A 90 2.46 -15.51 0.69
N GLY A 91 2.21 -16.73 1.19
CA GLY A 91 1.90 -16.96 2.60
C GLY A 91 2.95 -16.33 3.53
N GLN A 92 2.47 -15.62 4.54
CA GLN A 92 3.24 -14.91 5.56
C GLN A 92 2.88 -15.45 6.94
N ASN A 93 3.80 -15.26 7.89
CA ASN A 93 3.56 -15.50 9.30
C ASN A 93 3.54 -14.13 9.98
N VAL A 94 2.39 -13.72 10.53
CA VAL A 94 2.20 -12.34 11.02
C VAL A 94 1.51 -12.34 12.38
N THR A 95 1.83 -11.36 13.22
CA THR A 95 1.11 -11.16 14.50
C THR A 95 -0.18 -10.38 14.27
N PHE A 96 -0.10 -9.28 13.50
CA PHE A 96 -1.22 -8.40 13.19
C PHE A 96 -1.46 -8.25 11.69
N VAL A 97 -2.74 -8.10 11.33
CA VAL A 97 -3.19 -7.61 10.02
C VAL A 97 -4.07 -6.40 10.25
N LEU A 98 -3.77 -5.26 9.63
CA LEU A 98 -4.51 -4.02 9.87
C LEU A 98 -5.34 -3.63 8.63
N GLN A 99 -6.65 -3.48 8.84
CA GLN A 99 -7.59 -3.01 7.82
C GLN A 99 -7.60 -1.48 7.70
N ASP A 100 -8.42 -0.93 6.82
CA ASP A 100 -8.49 0.51 6.57
C ASP A 100 -8.88 1.32 7.80
N ASN A 101 -8.14 2.38 8.09
CA ASN A 101 -8.34 3.23 9.27
C ASN A 101 -8.28 2.47 10.61
N ALA A 102 -7.77 1.24 10.63
CA ALA A 102 -7.47 0.54 11.87
C ALA A 102 -6.29 1.23 12.58
N GLU A 103 -6.28 1.19 13.92
CA GLU A 103 -5.19 1.75 14.72
C GLU A 103 -4.59 0.72 15.67
N LEU A 104 -3.26 0.68 15.71
CA LEU A 104 -2.49 -0.06 16.70
C LEU A 104 -1.57 0.90 17.45
N ARG A 105 -1.78 1.03 18.75
CA ARG A 105 -1.13 2.07 19.56
C ARG A 105 -0.56 1.56 20.87
N GLY A 106 0.66 1.96 21.23
CA GLY A 106 1.15 1.79 22.60
C GLY A 106 1.31 0.34 23.06
N VAL A 107 1.72 -0.58 22.18
CA VAL A 107 1.93 -2.00 22.50
C VAL A 107 3.35 -2.45 22.16
N THR A 108 3.83 -3.51 22.81
CA THR A 108 5.03 -4.25 22.38
C THR A 108 4.62 -5.47 21.59
N VAL A 109 5.22 -5.70 20.41
CA VAL A 109 4.92 -6.84 19.54
C VAL A 109 6.19 -7.64 19.27
N THR A 110 6.10 -8.95 19.48
CA THR A 110 7.15 -9.92 19.18
C THR A 110 6.61 -11.05 18.30
N ASN A 111 7.37 -11.43 17.27
CA ASN A 111 7.05 -12.59 16.43
C ASN A 111 8.27 -13.52 16.26
N LEU A 112 8.31 -14.57 17.07
CA LEU A 112 9.42 -15.54 17.10
C LEU A 112 9.31 -16.64 16.02
N ALA A 113 8.21 -16.71 15.27
CA ALA A 113 8.05 -17.73 14.24
C ALA A 113 9.05 -17.55 13.10
N SER A 114 9.45 -18.64 12.43
CA SER A 114 10.27 -18.52 11.23
C SER A 114 9.55 -17.68 10.18
N ARG A 115 10.26 -16.67 9.65
CA ARG A 115 9.71 -15.65 8.76
C ARG A 115 8.54 -14.83 9.36
N GLY A 116 8.51 -14.68 10.68
CA GLY A 116 7.49 -13.95 11.43
C GLY A 116 7.65 -12.42 11.38
N SER A 117 6.63 -11.74 10.88
CA SER A 117 6.51 -10.27 10.86
C SER A 117 5.57 -9.79 11.98
N GLY A 118 5.84 -8.64 12.58
CA GLY A 118 4.96 -8.08 13.61
C GLY A 118 3.61 -7.67 13.02
N VAL A 119 3.61 -6.64 12.18
CA VAL A 119 2.41 -6.09 11.53
C VAL A 119 2.51 -6.23 10.01
N TRP A 120 1.41 -6.66 9.41
CA TRP A 120 1.23 -6.69 7.98
C TRP A 120 0.17 -5.67 7.54
N VAL A 121 0.55 -4.79 6.62
CA VAL A 121 -0.34 -3.78 6.01
C VAL A 121 -0.35 -4.00 4.50
N GLU A 122 -1.53 -4.21 3.93
CA GLU A 122 -1.65 -4.61 2.54
C GLU A 122 -2.82 -3.93 1.83
N SER A 123 -2.49 -2.97 0.96
CA SER A 123 -3.45 -2.11 0.27
C SER A 123 -4.50 -1.49 1.20
N THR A 124 -4.07 -1.13 2.42
CA THR A 124 -4.88 -0.45 3.44
C THR A 124 -4.14 0.77 4.00
N SER A 125 -4.87 1.63 4.71
CA SER A 125 -4.33 2.89 5.29
C SER A 125 -4.48 2.98 6.83
N PRO A 126 -3.90 2.06 7.62
CA PRO A 126 -3.97 2.08 9.07
C PRO A 126 -2.97 3.05 9.71
N THR A 127 -3.13 3.32 11.01
CA THR A 127 -2.12 3.98 11.84
C THR A 127 -1.45 2.99 12.79
N VAL A 128 -0.12 2.97 12.79
CA VAL A 128 0.70 2.27 13.79
C VAL A 128 1.51 3.32 14.53
N ALA A 129 1.18 3.54 15.82
CA ALA A 129 1.70 4.68 16.57
C ALA A 129 2.23 4.30 17.94
N ASN A 130 3.41 4.81 18.29
CA ASN A 130 3.98 4.68 19.63
C ASN A 130 4.05 3.23 20.12
N CYS A 131 4.31 2.27 19.23
CA CYS A 131 4.51 0.86 19.58
C CYS A 131 6.00 0.51 19.64
N THR A 132 6.31 -0.63 20.23
CA THR A 132 7.63 -1.27 20.19
C THR A 132 7.53 -2.58 19.41
N PHE A 133 8.31 -2.76 18.36
CA PHE A 133 8.42 -3.99 17.59
C PHE A 133 9.81 -4.59 17.82
N THR A 134 9.88 -5.69 18.54
CA THR A 134 11.15 -6.27 18.95
C THR A 134 11.22 -7.76 18.71
N GLN A 135 12.43 -8.26 18.41
CA GLN A 135 12.72 -9.69 18.26
C GLN A 135 11.84 -10.41 17.22
N CYS A 136 11.25 -9.70 16.26
CA CYS A 136 10.59 -10.30 15.12
C CYS A 136 11.64 -11.00 14.25
N LYS A 137 11.37 -12.24 13.81
CA LYS A 137 12.31 -12.99 12.94
C LYS A 137 12.37 -12.45 11.51
N ARG A 138 11.51 -11.52 11.14
CA ARG A 138 11.68 -10.67 9.95
C ARG A 138 11.66 -9.20 10.31
N GLU A 139 10.53 -8.55 10.05
CA GLU A 139 10.39 -7.12 10.22
C GLU A 139 9.30 -6.79 11.23
N GLY A 140 9.44 -5.64 11.89
CA GLY A 140 8.42 -5.17 12.82
C GLY A 140 7.13 -4.81 12.08
N VAL A 141 7.24 -3.98 11.03
CA VAL A 141 6.12 -3.66 10.14
C VAL A 141 6.50 -3.90 8.68
N PHE A 142 5.66 -4.63 7.95
CA PHE A 142 5.73 -4.80 6.51
C PHE A 142 4.53 -4.16 5.82
N THR A 143 4.78 -3.34 4.81
CA THR A 143 3.75 -2.65 4.02
C THR A 143 3.86 -3.03 2.54
N THR A 144 2.74 -3.29 1.90
CA THR A 144 2.69 -3.80 0.52
C THR A 144 1.41 -3.43 -0.23
N GLY A 145 1.35 -3.79 -1.51
CA GLY A 145 0.27 -3.45 -2.42
C GLY A 145 0.27 -1.95 -2.65
N ASP A 146 -0.90 -1.35 -2.49
CA ASP A 146 -1.10 0.09 -2.58
C ASP A 146 -1.32 0.70 -1.18
N ALA A 147 -0.68 0.11 -0.16
CA ALA A 147 -0.84 0.55 1.23
C ALA A 147 -0.37 2.00 1.41
N ASN A 148 -1.08 2.74 2.27
CA ASN A 148 -0.72 4.10 2.63
C ASN A 148 -0.84 4.33 4.16
N PRO A 149 -0.07 3.58 4.97
CA PRO A 149 -0.16 3.68 6.42
C PRO A 149 0.51 4.94 6.97
N ILE A 150 0.12 5.32 8.18
CA ILE A 150 0.90 6.22 9.05
C ILE A 150 1.67 5.36 10.05
N ILE A 151 2.99 5.40 10.00
CA ILE A 151 3.88 4.72 10.94
C ILE A 151 4.60 5.81 11.74
N LEU A 152 4.15 6.04 12.98
CA LEU A 152 4.50 7.23 13.76
C LEU A 152 5.12 6.89 15.12
N GLY A 153 6.32 7.39 15.38
CA GLY A 153 6.89 7.37 16.74
C GLY A 153 7.13 5.96 17.29
N ASN A 154 7.27 4.93 16.45
CA ASN A 154 7.48 3.56 16.91
C ASN A 154 8.97 3.30 17.17
N VAL A 155 9.25 2.25 17.94
CA VAL A 155 10.58 1.70 18.16
C VAL A 155 10.67 0.34 17.50
N PHE A 156 11.71 0.12 16.70
CA PHE A 156 12.03 -1.14 16.04
C PHE A 156 13.41 -1.59 16.49
N SER A 157 13.49 -2.70 17.23
CA SER A 157 14.73 -3.16 17.83
C SER A 157 14.94 -4.65 17.65
N GLU A 158 16.19 -5.10 17.44
CA GLU A 158 16.53 -6.53 17.50
C GLU A 158 15.73 -7.44 16.53
N ASN A 159 15.16 -6.85 15.47
CA ASN A 159 14.45 -7.58 14.43
C ASN A 159 15.45 -8.18 13.44
N ALA A 160 15.29 -9.48 13.14
CA ALA A 160 16.32 -10.24 12.43
C ALA A 160 16.49 -9.83 10.96
N ALA A 161 15.44 -9.33 10.30
CA ALA A 161 15.53 -8.78 8.95
C ALA A 161 15.54 -7.26 8.94
N ASN A 162 14.40 -6.59 9.19
CA ASN A 162 14.31 -5.14 9.05
C ASN A 162 13.57 -4.50 10.23
N GLY A 163 13.75 -3.20 10.48
CA GLY A 163 12.80 -2.46 11.29
C GLY A 163 11.46 -2.34 10.57
N ILE A 164 11.49 -1.62 9.45
CA ILE A 164 10.33 -1.38 8.58
C ILE A 164 10.66 -1.87 7.17
N ALA A 165 9.72 -2.53 6.51
CA ALA A 165 9.82 -2.89 5.10
C ALA A 165 8.62 -2.36 4.29
N ILE A 166 8.92 -1.78 3.13
CA ILE A 166 7.95 -1.09 2.27
C ILE A 166 8.17 -1.56 0.84
N ALA A 167 7.20 -2.27 0.28
CA ALA A 167 7.31 -2.89 -1.03
C ALA A 167 6.12 -2.58 -1.92
N LYS A 168 6.17 -3.08 -3.16
CA LYS A 168 5.16 -2.83 -4.20
C LYS A 168 4.94 -1.34 -4.42
N ASN A 169 3.71 -0.86 -4.44
CA ASN A 169 3.37 0.56 -4.67
C ASN A 169 3.11 1.31 -3.35
N SER A 170 3.53 0.78 -2.20
CA SER A 170 3.23 1.38 -0.90
C SER A 170 3.83 2.80 -0.77
N GLN A 171 3.05 3.75 -0.23
CA GLN A 171 3.39 5.18 -0.16
C GLN A 171 3.46 5.77 1.25
N GLY A 172 3.21 4.96 2.29
CA GLY A 172 2.93 5.45 3.65
C GLY A 172 3.84 6.55 4.20
N LYS A 173 3.32 7.27 5.21
CA LYS A 173 4.05 8.28 5.96
C LYS A 173 4.79 7.65 7.14
N ILE A 174 6.11 7.71 7.11
CA ILE A 174 7.01 7.10 8.09
C ILE A 174 7.67 8.22 8.87
N GLN A 175 7.18 8.52 10.07
CA GLN A 175 7.61 9.71 10.81
C GLN A 175 8.07 9.41 12.24
N GLY A 176 9.21 9.96 12.64
CA GLY A 176 9.65 9.97 14.03
C GLY A 176 9.96 8.60 14.62
N ASN A 177 10.16 7.57 13.78
CA ASN A 177 10.44 6.21 14.25
C ASN A 177 11.91 6.05 14.60
N THR A 178 12.21 5.13 15.50
CA THR A 178 13.57 4.74 15.87
C THR A 178 13.82 3.29 15.48
N CYS A 179 14.79 3.04 14.59
CA CYS A 179 15.19 1.69 14.19
C CYS A 179 16.64 1.41 14.60
N TYR A 180 16.87 0.41 15.45
CA TYR A 180 18.22 0.03 15.86
C TYR A 180 18.43 -1.46 16.04
N LYS A 181 19.67 -1.94 15.86
CA LYS A 181 20.03 -3.36 16.00
C LYS A 181 19.16 -4.30 15.15
N THR A 182 18.80 -3.87 13.95
CA THR A 182 18.12 -4.69 12.95
C THR A 182 19.05 -5.01 11.77
N GLY A 183 18.64 -5.89 10.84
CA GLY A 183 19.37 -6.05 9.59
C GLY A 183 19.35 -4.75 8.78
N TYR A 184 18.20 -4.33 8.28
CA TYR A 184 18.04 -2.98 7.71
C TYR A 184 17.10 -2.15 8.56
N GLY A 185 17.48 -0.90 8.88
CA GLY A 185 16.59 -0.01 9.62
C GLY A 185 15.27 0.20 8.89
N ILE A 186 15.34 0.64 7.62
CA ILE A 186 14.21 0.76 6.72
C ILE A 186 14.57 0.20 5.34
N ALA A 187 13.76 -0.72 4.82
CA ALA A 187 13.90 -1.28 3.48
C ALA A 187 12.76 -0.84 2.57
N ILE A 188 13.10 -0.31 1.39
CA ILE A 188 12.15 0.18 0.38
C ILE A 188 12.45 -0.49 -0.95
N SER A 189 11.44 -1.09 -1.59
CA SER A 189 11.63 -1.88 -2.81
C SER A 189 10.52 -1.70 -3.83
N ASP A 190 10.67 -2.38 -4.98
CA ASP A 190 9.74 -2.33 -6.10
C ASP A 190 9.49 -0.90 -6.59
N THR A 191 8.27 -0.39 -6.49
CA THR A 191 7.84 0.94 -6.96
C THR A 191 7.40 1.84 -5.80
N ALA A 192 7.77 1.46 -4.58
CA ALA A 192 7.31 2.12 -3.38
C ALA A 192 7.81 3.57 -3.33
N SER A 193 6.96 4.47 -2.84
CA SER A 193 7.23 5.91 -2.79
C SER A 193 6.81 6.53 -1.44
N PRO A 194 7.28 5.97 -0.30
CA PRO A 194 6.95 6.52 1.01
C PRO A 194 7.62 7.86 1.29
N THR A 195 7.07 8.60 2.24
CA THR A 195 7.72 9.77 2.83
C THR A 195 8.35 9.38 4.17
N LEU A 196 9.65 9.63 4.31
CA LEU A 196 10.42 9.35 5.53
C LEU A 196 10.84 10.68 6.15
N ILE A 197 10.33 10.96 7.35
CA ILE A 197 10.51 12.25 8.02
C ILE A 197 10.97 12.04 9.47
N ASP A 198 12.04 12.71 9.90
CA ASP A 198 12.50 12.73 11.30
C ASP A 198 12.77 11.33 11.92
N ASN A 199 13.12 10.32 11.10
CA ASN A 199 13.41 8.99 11.63
C ASN A 199 14.87 8.90 12.11
N LYS A 200 15.09 8.15 13.20
CA LYS A 200 16.41 7.85 13.79
C LYS A 200 16.77 6.40 13.49
N ILE A 201 17.88 6.19 12.79
CA ILE A 201 18.24 4.89 12.24
C ILE A 201 19.71 4.63 12.57
N SER A 202 19.96 3.74 13.53
CA SER A 202 21.32 3.56 14.05
C SER A 202 21.64 2.13 14.45
N GLU A 203 22.92 1.74 14.42
CA GLU A 203 23.38 0.41 14.86
C GLU A 203 22.68 -0.76 14.12
N ASN A 204 22.23 -0.55 12.89
CA ASN A 204 21.72 -1.63 12.04
C ASN A 204 22.86 -2.17 11.16
N ARG A 205 22.66 -3.32 10.50
CA ARG A 205 23.62 -3.72 9.45
C ARG A 205 23.67 -2.65 8.35
N SER A 206 22.53 -2.15 7.88
CA SER A 206 22.46 -0.94 7.04
C SER A 206 21.30 -0.05 7.46
N GLY A 207 21.42 1.26 7.28
CA GLY A 207 20.41 2.22 7.70
C GLY A 207 19.15 2.14 6.83
N ILE A 208 19.19 2.79 5.68
CA ILE A 208 18.08 2.79 4.70
C ILE A 208 18.56 2.09 3.42
N ILE A 209 17.80 1.12 2.92
CA ILE A 209 18.05 0.50 1.62
C ILE A 209 16.88 0.74 0.67
N ILE A 210 17.19 1.18 -0.55
CA ILE A 210 16.21 1.55 -1.58
C ILE A 210 16.56 0.81 -2.86
N SER A 211 15.59 0.08 -3.40
CA SER A 211 15.81 -0.85 -4.51
C SER A 211 14.68 -0.83 -5.53
N GLY A 212 14.85 -1.56 -6.64
CA GLY A 212 13.87 -1.63 -7.72
C GLY A 212 13.79 -0.31 -8.48
N SER A 213 12.58 0.23 -8.61
CA SER A 213 12.24 1.54 -9.15
C SER A 213 11.60 2.43 -8.07
N ALA A 214 11.92 2.22 -6.79
CA ALA A 214 11.37 2.99 -5.70
C ALA A 214 11.75 4.49 -5.79
N ARG A 215 10.86 5.35 -5.32
CA ARG A 215 10.96 6.82 -5.38
C ARG A 215 10.54 7.46 -4.05
N PRO A 216 11.15 7.12 -2.90
CA PRO A 216 10.79 7.73 -1.64
C PRO A 216 11.31 9.16 -1.52
N VAL A 217 10.69 9.93 -0.64
CA VAL A 217 11.13 11.28 -0.25
C VAL A 217 11.69 11.21 1.16
N LEU A 218 12.95 11.60 1.35
CA LEU A 218 13.65 11.55 2.63
C LEU A 218 13.91 12.98 3.13
N ARG A 219 13.35 13.32 4.30
CA ARG A 219 13.58 14.61 4.97
C ARG A 219 13.98 14.45 6.43
N ASN A 220 15.00 15.18 6.86
CA ASN A 220 15.42 15.29 8.26
C ASN A 220 15.68 13.94 8.96
N ASN A 221 16.03 12.89 8.21
CA ASN A 221 16.33 11.60 8.81
C ASN A 221 17.78 11.59 9.31
N LEU A 222 18.01 10.92 10.44
CA LEU A 222 19.33 10.65 10.99
C LEU A 222 19.67 9.17 10.77
N SER A 223 20.71 8.90 9.98
CA SER A 223 21.24 7.55 9.74
C SER A 223 22.71 7.48 10.15
N GLU A 224 23.00 6.88 11.31
CA GLU A 224 24.36 6.89 11.88
C GLU A 224 24.78 5.57 12.55
N ASN A 225 26.08 5.31 12.59
CA ASN A 225 26.66 4.15 13.28
C ASN A 225 26.09 2.80 12.80
N ASN A 226 25.68 2.69 11.54
CA ASN A 226 25.32 1.41 10.93
C ASN A 226 26.58 0.68 10.48
N THR A 227 26.58 -0.67 10.54
CA THR A 227 27.77 -1.49 10.28
C THR A 227 28.26 -1.37 8.83
N ASP A 228 27.35 -1.31 7.87
CA ASP A 228 27.65 -1.09 6.45
C ASP A 228 27.39 0.37 6.09
N ASP A 229 26.21 0.70 5.55
CA ASP A 229 25.94 2.00 4.95
C ASP A 229 24.80 2.76 5.64
N GLY A 230 24.84 4.09 5.55
CA GLY A 230 23.75 4.96 6.00
C GLY A 230 22.55 4.95 5.07
N LEU A 231 22.80 5.10 3.77
CA LEU A 231 21.81 5.00 2.68
C LEU A 231 22.40 4.22 1.51
N THR A 232 21.71 3.15 1.10
CA THR A 232 22.08 2.32 -0.05
C THR A 232 20.99 2.40 -1.11
N ILE A 233 21.36 2.73 -2.34
CA ILE A 233 20.44 2.85 -3.49
C ILE A 233 20.91 1.87 -4.57
N ILE A 234 20.04 0.98 -5.01
CA ILE A 234 20.36 -0.05 -6.00
C ILE A 234 19.33 -0.12 -7.13
N ALA A 235 19.71 -0.79 -8.22
CA ALA A 235 18.90 -0.97 -9.42
C ALA A 235 18.52 0.37 -10.09
N ASN A 236 17.23 0.65 -10.30
CA ASN A 236 16.73 1.87 -10.92
C ASN A 236 16.09 2.81 -9.89
N ALA A 237 16.35 2.63 -8.60
CA ALA A 237 15.82 3.48 -7.54
C ALA A 237 16.33 4.94 -7.72
N LEU A 238 15.50 5.89 -7.32
CA LEU A 238 15.82 7.31 -7.42
C LEU A 238 15.09 8.05 -6.29
N PRO A 239 15.64 8.01 -5.07
CA PRO A 239 15.07 8.75 -3.96
C PRO A 239 15.25 10.25 -4.14
N ASP A 240 14.27 11.02 -3.67
CA ASP A 240 14.42 12.45 -3.45
C ASP A 240 15.00 12.64 -2.03
N ILE A 241 16.31 12.92 -1.97
CA ILE A 241 17.00 13.30 -0.74
C ILE A 241 17.21 14.81 -0.61
N GLY A 242 16.56 15.63 -1.44
CA GLY A 242 16.67 17.09 -1.39
C GLY A 242 16.69 17.73 -2.77
N SER A 243 16.12 18.92 -2.87
CA SER A 243 16.16 19.79 -4.04
C SER A 243 16.44 21.24 -3.63
N ILE A 244 16.71 22.13 -4.59
CA ILE A 244 16.97 23.55 -4.31
C ILE A 244 15.82 24.25 -3.56
N ASN A 245 14.58 23.88 -3.88
CA ASN A 245 13.38 24.46 -3.26
C ASN A 245 12.92 23.72 -2.01
N ASN A 246 13.42 22.50 -1.80
CA ASN A 246 13.05 21.65 -0.67
C ASN A 246 14.29 20.86 -0.23
N PRO A 247 15.19 21.49 0.56
CA PRO A 247 16.41 20.85 1.06
C PRO A 247 16.11 19.58 1.85
N GLY A 248 17.02 18.60 1.78
CA GLY A 248 16.83 17.30 2.40
C GLY A 248 16.87 17.31 3.92
N GLY A 249 17.81 18.03 4.52
CA GLY A 249 18.04 18.06 5.97
C GLY A 249 18.49 16.72 6.55
N ASN A 250 18.79 15.72 5.73
CA ASN A 250 19.19 14.39 6.22
C ASN A 250 20.63 14.44 6.73
N ILE A 251 20.90 13.70 7.80
CA ILE A 251 22.23 13.53 8.39
C ILE A 251 22.63 12.07 8.24
N LEU A 252 23.65 11.80 7.42
CA LEU A 252 24.21 10.47 7.23
C LEU A 252 25.70 10.54 7.60
N ARG A 253 26.06 9.90 8.71
CA ARG A 253 27.42 10.01 9.28
C ARG A 253 27.84 8.76 10.03
N ASN A 254 29.14 8.57 10.19
CA ASN A 254 29.73 7.52 11.02
C ASN A 254 29.26 6.10 10.65
N ASN A 255 28.81 5.88 9.41
CA ASN A 255 28.48 4.53 8.94
C ASN A 255 29.76 3.79 8.54
N GLY A 256 29.79 2.47 8.71
CA GLY A 256 31.03 1.68 8.61
C GLY A 256 31.70 1.78 7.24
N LYS A 257 30.97 1.48 6.16
CA LYS A 257 31.45 1.56 4.78
C LYS A 257 31.19 2.94 4.17
N PHE A 258 29.95 3.30 3.87
CA PHE A 258 29.58 4.58 3.24
C PHE A 258 28.44 5.29 3.98
N ASP A 259 28.46 6.61 4.03
CA ASP A 259 27.29 7.39 4.42
C ASP A 259 26.22 7.33 3.32
N VAL A 260 26.64 7.35 2.05
CA VAL A 260 25.78 7.07 0.89
C VAL A 260 26.48 6.14 -0.10
N GLN A 261 25.82 5.04 -0.44
CA GLN A 261 26.18 4.17 -1.55
C GLN A 261 25.11 4.24 -2.64
N ASN A 262 25.42 4.92 -3.76
CA ASN A 262 24.58 4.90 -4.95
C ASN A 262 25.09 3.88 -5.97
N ALA A 263 24.65 2.63 -5.84
CA ALA A 263 24.90 1.57 -6.82
C ALA A 263 23.77 1.45 -7.87
N SER A 264 22.93 2.49 -8.02
CA SER A 264 21.94 2.57 -9.07
C SER A 264 22.54 3.10 -10.38
N SER A 265 21.79 2.96 -11.48
CA SER A 265 22.11 3.58 -12.77
C SER A 265 21.84 5.08 -12.81
N ASN A 266 21.07 5.61 -11.85
CA ASN A 266 20.65 7.01 -11.84
C ASN A 266 21.65 7.89 -11.09
N LYS A 267 21.83 9.12 -11.56
CA LYS A 267 22.53 10.16 -10.80
C LYS A 267 21.67 10.59 -9.62
N LEU A 268 22.23 10.55 -8.41
CA LEU A 268 21.61 11.07 -7.20
C LEU A 268 22.02 12.53 -6.99
N ILE A 269 21.04 13.40 -6.78
CA ILE A 269 21.30 14.80 -6.41
C ILE A 269 21.15 14.92 -4.89
N SER A 270 22.15 15.46 -4.22
CA SER A 270 22.14 15.74 -2.78
C SER A 270 22.17 17.25 -2.53
N ILE A 271 21.09 17.78 -1.94
CA ILE A 271 20.96 19.20 -1.60
C ILE A 271 20.49 19.34 -0.16
N GLY A 272 21.23 20.11 0.64
CA GLY A 272 20.90 20.39 2.03
C GLY A 272 21.04 19.21 2.98
N ASN A 273 21.88 18.23 2.65
CA ASN A 273 22.16 17.08 3.53
C ASN A 273 23.56 17.21 4.15
N GLN A 274 23.70 16.69 5.37
CA GLN A 274 24.99 16.55 6.04
C GLN A 274 25.52 15.14 5.77
N ILE A 275 26.43 15.03 4.80
CA ILE A 275 27.02 13.78 4.32
C ILE A 275 28.50 14.03 4.11
N ASN A 276 29.37 13.14 4.58
CA ASN A 276 30.80 13.24 4.30
C ASN A 276 31.08 12.78 2.85
N PRO A 277 31.56 13.66 1.94
CA PRO A 277 31.82 13.27 0.56
C PRO A 277 32.86 12.15 0.41
N ALA A 278 33.81 12.02 1.35
CA ALA A 278 34.80 10.93 1.37
C ALA A 278 34.17 9.56 1.71
N LYS A 279 32.95 9.57 2.26
CA LYS A 279 32.16 8.38 2.61
C LYS A 279 31.04 8.15 1.62
N VAL A 280 31.18 8.63 0.39
CA VAL A 280 30.18 8.46 -0.69
C VAL A 280 30.77 7.61 -1.80
N THR A 281 29.97 6.71 -2.36
CA THR A 281 30.34 5.95 -3.56
C THR A 281 29.20 5.95 -4.57
N GLY A 282 29.55 5.87 -5.86
CA GLY A 282 28.60 5.95 -6.97
C GLY A 282 28.34 7.35 -7.49
N ASN A 283 27.41 7.46 -8.44
CA ASN A 283 27.12 8.73 -9.13
C ASN A 283 26.26 9.65 -8.26
N VAL A 284 26.91 10.46 -7.42
CA VAL A 284 26.26 11.42 -6.52
C VAL A 284 26.80 12.82 -6.79
N GLU A 285 25.90 13.77 -7.01
CA GLU A 285 26.21 15.18 -7.19
C GLU A 285 25.76 15.98 -5.97
N PHE A 286 26.69 16.74 -5.40
CA PHE A 286 26.42 17.71 -4.34
C PHE A 286 26.23 19.07 -5.00
N ALA A 287 25.02 19.63 -4.95
CA ALA A 287 24.82 20.98 -5.48
C ALA A 287 25.24 22.01 -4.42
N ASP A 288 26.12 22.94 -4.81
CA ASP A 288 26.62 24.00 -3.96
C ASP A 288 25.49 24.95 -3.53
N ASN A 289 25.01 24.79 -2.29
CA ASN A 289 24.69 25.92 -1.45
C ASN A 289 24.76 25.52 0.03
N GLN A 290 25.91 25.89 0.62
CA GLN A 290 26.25 25.85 2.03
C GLN A 290 26.14 24.48 2.70
N VAL A 291 27.27 23.77 2.71
CA VAL A 291 27.64 22.92 3.85
C VAL A 291 27.57 23.81 5.09
N PRO A 292 26.63 23.63 6.05
CA PRO A 292 26.91 24.12 7.38
C PRO A 292 28.18 23.39 7.81
N THR A 293 29.26 24.15 8.01
CA THR A 293 30.50 23.65 8.59
C THR A 293 30.10 22.78 9.79
N PRO A 294 30.61 21.54 9.91
CA PRO A 294 30.29 20.71 11.06
C PRO A 294 30.63 21.53 12.31
N THR A 295 29.60 21.88 13.08
CA THR A 295 29.86 22.35 14.44
C THR A 295 30.54 21.18 15.13
N PRO A 296 31.76 21.35 15.67
CA PRO A 296 32.47 20.25 16.29
C PRO A 296 31.57 19.63 17.36
N THR A 297 31.39 18.31 17.28
CA THR A 297 30.80 17.53 18.36
C THR A 297 31.56 17.89 19.64
N PRO A 298 30.90 18.37 20.70
CA PRO A 298 31.58 18.56 21.97
C PRO A 298 32.18 17.21 22.37
N THR A 299 33.48 17.22 22.67
CA THR A 299 34.17 16.08 23.30
C THR A 299 33.30 15.54 24.43
N PRO A 300 33.07 14.22 24.53
CA PRO A 300 32.32 13.67 25.65
C PRO A 300 33.00 14.11 26.93
N THR A 301 32.34 14.99 27.67
CA THR A 301 32.78 15.36 29.01
C THR A 301 32.60 14.10 29.87
N PRO A 302 33.60 13.69 30.66
CA PRO A 302 33.48 12.50 31.49
C PRO A 302 32.22 12.58 32.36
N ILE A 303 31.48 11.47 32.39
CA ILE A 303 30.31 11.27 33.25
C ILE A 303 30.66 11.74 34.68
N PRO A 304 30.01 12.77 35.22
CA PRO A 304 30.11 13.05 36.63
C PRO A 304 29.36 11.96 37.41
N ALA A 305 29.99 11.48 38.48
CA ALA A 305 29.42 10.53 39.42
C ALA A 305 28.01 10.96 39.91
N PRO A 306 27.13 10.01 40.24
CA PRO A 306 25.76 10.33 40.64
C PRO A 306 25.77 11.23 41.88
N THR A 307 25.20 12.43 41.74
CA THR A 307 24.99 13.38 42.83
C THR A 307 23.59 13.16 43.40
N PRO A 308 23.39 13.13 44.74
CA PRO A 308 22.16 12.67 45.36
C PRO A 308 20.94 13.55 45.06
N THR A 309 19.79 12.86 44.97
CA THR A 309 18.43 13.36 44.78
C THR A 309 18.09 14.54 45.70
N PRO A 310 17.63 15.70 45.17
CA PRO A 310 17.04 16.74 46.01
C PRO A 310 15.61 16.36 46.44
N THR A 311 15.33 16.66 47.72
CA THR A 311 14.04 16.59 48.41
C THR A 311 12.96 17.40 47.67
N PRO A 312 11.68 16.94 47.64
CA PRO A 312 10.61 17.62 46.92
C PRO A 312 10.19 18.95 47.56
N THR A 313 10.13 20.00 46.76
CA THR A 313 9.50 21.30 47.07
C THR A 313 7.98 21.21 46.77
N PRO A 314 7.09 21.84 47.58
CA PRO A 314 5.64 21.65 47.48
C PRO A 314 5.02 22.16 46.18
N ILE A 315 3.95 21.46 45.80
CA ILE A 315 3.12 21.62 44.61
C ILE A 315 2.42 22.98 44.58
N PRO A 316 2.43 23.73 43.46
CA PRO A 316 1.55 24.88 43.29
C PRO A 316 0.10 24.42 43.03
N VAL A 317 -0.83 25.14 43.65
CA VAL A 317 -2.30 24.99 43.56
C VAL A 317 -2.77 25.04 42.09
N PRO A 318 -3.77 24.23 41.69
CA PRO A 318 -4.25 24.19 40.31
C PRO A 318 -4.94 25.49 39.89
N THR A 319 -4.49 26.04 38.77
CA THR A 319 -5.17 27.08 37.98
C THR A 319 -6.43 26.48 37.34
N PRO A 320 -7.59 27.18 37.31
CA PRO A 320 -8.81 26.66 36.69
C PRO A 320 -8.61 26.40 35.18
N THR A 321 -9.08 25.23 34.77
CA THR A 321 -9.10 24.71 33.41
C THR A 321 -9.77 25.70 32.43
N PRO A 322 -9.14 26.05 31.29
CA PRO A 322 -9.85 26.77 30.24
C PRO A 322 -10.98 25.92 29.67
N THR A 323 -12.13 26.54 29.48
CA THR A 323 -13.31 25.99 28.81
C THR A 323 -12.93 25.37 27.45
N PRO A 324 -13.41 24.16 27.13
CA PRO A 324 -13.07 23.50 25.87
C PRO A 324 -13.58 24.32 24.67
N THR A 325 -12.66 24.67 23.78
CA THR A 325 -12.97 25.14 22.43
C THR A 325 -13.82 24.06 21.73
N PRO A 326 -14.93 24.40 21.05
CA PRO A 326 -15.74 23.42 20.36
C PRO A 326 -14.91 22.66 19.32
N ILE A 327 -15.03 21.34 19.38
CA ILE A 327 -14.47 20.39 18.41
C ILE A 327 -14.98 20.78 17.01
N PRO A 328 -14.09 20.96 16.01
CA PRO A 328 -14.54 21.14 14.64
C PRO A 328 -15.36 19.90 14.23
N ALA A 329 -16.53 20.14 13.63
CA ALA A 329 -17.44 19.12 13.14
C ALA A 329 -16.71 18.07 12.28
N PRO A 330 -17.16 16.80 12.27
CA PRO A 330 -16.57 15.78 11.40
C PRO A 330 -16.55 16.29 9.97
N THR A 331 -15.37 16.25 9.34
CA THR A 331 -15.23 16.53 7.92
C THR A 331 -16.17 15.59 7.17
N PRO A 332 -17.08 16.10 6.32
CA PRO A 332 -18.03 15.25 5.62
C PRO A 332 -17.27 14.21 4.79
N THR A 333 -17.70 12.97 4.89
CA THR A 333 -17.37 11.89 3.95
C THR A 333 -17.54 12.43 2.54
N PRO A 334 -16.50 12.46 1.69
CA PRO A 334 -16.63 13.00 0.35
C PRO A 334 -17.64 12.15 -0.42
N SER A 335 -18.80 12.73 -0.66
CA SER A 335 -19.73 12.30 -1.69
C SER A 335 -19.04 12.43 -3.06
N PRO A 336 -19.40 11.59 -4.04
CA PRO A 336 -18.52 11.23 -5.14
C PRO A 336 -18.37 12.35 -6.17
N ILE A 337 -17.34 12.23 -7.03
CA ILE A 337 -17.15 12.93 -8.32
C ILE A 337 -16.17 14.12 -8.30
N ASP A 338 -15.04 14.05 -7.60
CA ASP A 338 -13.90 14.85 -8.03
C ASP A 338 -12.60 14.05 -8.13
N LEU A 339 -12.51 13.34 -9.26
CA LEU A 339 -11.26 12.75 -9.68
C LEU A 339 -10.40 13.85 -10.31
N SER A 340 -9.28 14.20 -9.68
CA SER A 340 -8.44 15.37 -9.96
C SER A 340 -7.68 15.29 -11.29
N ASP A 341 -7.51 14.09 -11.84
CA ASP A 341 -6.68 13.82 -13.02
C ASP A 341 -7.50 13.50 -14.30
N ILE A 342 -8.84 13.53 -14.23
CA ILE A 342 -9.69 13.31 -15.40
C ILE A 342 -10.37 14.59 -15.91
N GLY A 343 -10.07 15.77 -15.35
CA GLY A 343 -10.79 17.02 -15.65
C GLY A 343 -11.00 17.28 -17.14
N ASN A 344 -9.91 17.36 -17.91
CA ASN A 344 -9.93 17.57 -19.36
C ASN A 344 -9.66 16.27 -20.16
N HIS A 345 -9.70 15.11 -19.49
CA HIS A 345 -9.37 13.84 -20.13
C HIS A 345 -10.53 13.39 -21.02
N TRP A 346 -10.26 12.87 -22.22
CA TRP A 346 -11.27 12.50 -23.22
C TRP A 346 -12.27 11.41 -22.73
N ALA A 347 -11.80 10.55 -21.83
CA ALA A 347 -12.62 9.49 -21.21
C ALA A 347 -13.40 9.94 -19.96
N SER A 348 -13.28 11.20 -19.54
CA SER A 348 -13.75 11.68 -18.24
C SER A 348 -15.23 11.42 -17.97
N VAL A 349 -16.10 11.68 -18.95
CA VAL A 349 -17.55 11.53 -18.81
C VAL A 349 -17.93 10.06 -18.55
N PHE A 350 -17.32 9.13 -19.29
CA PHE A 350 -17.50 7.69 -19.12
C PHE A 350 -17.00 7.22 -17.75
N ILE A 351 -15.80 7.67 -17.35
CA ILE A 351 -15.20 7.28 -16.08
C ILE A 351 -16.06 7.78 -14.92
N ARG A 352 -16.53 9.03 -14.94
CA ARG A 352 -17.40 9.59 -13.91
C ARG A 352 -18.68 8.79 -13.77
N GLU A 353 -19.26 8.34 -14.88
CA GLU A 353 -20.48 7.54 -14.84
C GLU A 353 -20.21 6.14 -14.27
N LEU A 354 -19.14 5.46 -14.68
CA LEU A 354 -18.76 4.17 -14.08
C LEU A 354 -18.45 4.28 -12.58
N VAL A 355 -17.92 5.41 -12.11
CA VAL A 355 -17.73 5.68 -10.68
C VAL A 355 -19.06 5.82 -9.96
N LYS A 356 -20.02 6.57 -10.52
CA LYS A 356 -21.37 6.70 -9.93
C LYS A 356 -22.10 5.37 -9.83
N GLN A 357 -21.94 4.51 -10.85
CA GLN A 357 -22.49 3.16 -10.86
C GLN A 357 -21.74 2.21 -9.91
N GLY A 358 -20.68 2.68 -9.25
CA GLY A 358 -19.84 1.89 -8.37
C GLY A 358 -19.04 0.81 -9.10
N ILE A 359 -18.97 0.82 -10.44
CA ILE A 359 -18.30 -0.19 -11.25
C ILE A 359 -16.78 -0.02 -11.21
N VAL A 360 -16.31 1.22 -11.38
CA VAL A 360 -14.91 1.58 -11.15
C VAL A 360 -14.79 2.50 -9.95
N SER A 361 -13.60 2.59 -9.38
CA SER A 361 -13.27 3.57 -8.34
C SER A 361 -11.96 4.25 -8.72
N GLY A 362 -11.82 5.51 -8.28
CA GLY A 362 -10.53 6.17 -8.25
C GLY A 362 -9.63 5.62 -7.15
N PHE A 363 -8.44 6.18 -7.08
CA PHE A 363 -7.47 5.99 -6.03
C PHE A 363 -7.76 6.98 -4.88
N PRO A 364 -7.30 6.70 -3.66
CA PRO A 364 -7.49 7.57 -2.50
C PRO A 364 -6.89 8.99 -2.66
N ASP A 365 -5.89 9.16 -3.53
CA ASP A 365 -5.31 10.45 -3.93
C ASP A 365 -6.22 11.30 -4.83
N ARG A 366 -7.49 10.88 -5.00
CA ARG A 366 -8.48 11.45 -5.92
C ARG A 366 -8.11 11.30 -7.39
N THR A 367 -7.20 10.39 -7.78
CA THR A 367 -6.89 10.15 -9.20
C THR A 367 -7.62 8.93 -9.74
N PHE A 368 -7.77 8.80 -11.06
CA PHE A 368 -8.19 7.58 -11.75
C PHE A 368 -7.04 6.92 -12.51
N ARG A 369 -5.98 7.66 -12.81
CA ARG A 369 -4.82 7.33 -13.64
C ARG A 369 -5.24 6.82 -15.02
N PRO A 370 -5.96 7.63 -15.82
CA PRO A 370 -6.58 7.18 -17.06
C PRO A 370 -5.57 6.61 -18.08
N ASP A 371 -4.34 7.13 -18.10
CA ASP A 371 -3.30 6.73 -19.05
C ASP A 371 -2.42 5.57 -18.57
N ALA A 372 -2.57 5.13 -17.31
CA ALA A 372 -1.84 3.96 -16.82
C ALA A 372 -2.41 2.68 -17.45
N THR A 373 -1.55 1.67 -17.66
CA THR A 373 -1.97 0.37 -18.20
C THR A 373 -2.71 -0.47 -17.16
N MET A 374 -3.48 -1.46 -17.63
CA MET A 374 -4.26 -2.36 -16.78
C MET A 374 -3.79 -3.81 -16.94
N THR A 375 -3.66 -4.56 -15.84
CA THR A 375 -3.31 -5.99 -15.88
C THR A 375 -4.52 -6.86 -16.23
N ARG A 376 -4.28 -8.06 -16.76
CA ARG A 376 -5.33 -9.06 -17.04
C ARG A 376 -6.16 -9.42 -15.81
N ALA A 377 -5.55 -9.46 -14.62
CA ALA A 377 -6.26 -9.69 -13.37
C ALA A 377 -7.15 -8.50 -12.95
N GLN A 378 -6.66 -7.26 -13.09
CA GLN A 378 -7.47 -6.06 -12.85
C GLN A 378 -8.66 -5.99 -13.80
N PHE A 379 -8.44 -6.34 -15.06
CA PHE A 379 -9.52 -6.42 -16.03
C PHE A 379 -10.54 -7.51 -15.70
N ALA A 380 -10.11 -8.71 -15.27
CA ALA A 380 -11.03 -9.76 -14.81
C ALA A 380 -11.94 -9.27 -13.67
N ALA A 381 -11.36 -8.58 -12.67
CA ALA A 381 -12.13 -8.00 -11.56
C ALA A 381 -13.14 -6.94 -12.04
N LEU A 382 -12.73 -6.09 -12.99
CA LEU A 382 -13.63 -5.11 -13.62
C LEU A 382 -14.80 -5.80 -14.34
N LEU A 383 -14.53 -6.87 -15.11
CA LEU A 383 -15.58 -7.60 -15.81
C LEU A 383 -16.56 -8.27 -14.85
N VAL A 384 -16.07 -8.89 -13.77
CA VAL A 384 -16.93 -9.49 -12.74
C VAL A 384 -17.80 -8.43 -12.08
N LYS A 385 -17.23 -7.28 -11.74
CA LYS A 385 -17.97 -6.19 -11.12
C LYS A 385 -18.96 -5.53 -12.07
N ALA A 386 -18.59 -5.37 -13.34
CA ALA A 386 -19.43 -4.76 -14.36
C ALA A 386 -20.57 -5.70 -14.77
N PHE A 387 -20.32 -6.99 -15.00
CA PHE A 387 -21.27 -7.90 -15.66
C PHE A 387 -21.79 -9.04 -14.78
N ASN A 388 -21.17 -9.30 -13.63
CA ASN A 388 -21.42 -10.48 -12.78
C ASN A 388 -21.66 -11.77 -13.60
N PRO A 389 -20.66 -12.22 -14.39
CA PRO A 389 -20.88 -13.23 -15.41
C PRO A 389 -21.42 -14.55 -14.84
N PRO A 390 -22.47 -15.15 -15.45
CA PRO A 390 -22.96 -16.46 -15.08
C PRO A 390 -22.01 -17.57 -15.57
N VAL A 391 -22.04 -18.73 -14.94
CA VAL A 391 -21.22 -19.89 -15.33
C VAL A 391 -21.70 -20.46 -16.67
N LYS A 392 -20.85 -20.39 -17.70
CA LYS A 392 -21.07 -20.94 -19.06
C LYS A 392 -20.12 -22.09 -19.42
N ARG A 393 -19.00 -22.22 -18.72
CA ARG A 393 -18.06 -23.36 -18.83
C ARG A 393 -17.53 -23.78 -17.45
N ALA A 394 -17.06 -25.01 -17.34
CA ALA A 394 -16.44 -25.52 -16.12
C ALA A 394 -15.22 -24.68 -15.71
N ALA A 395 -14.95 -24.57 -14.42
CA ALA A 395 -13.73 -23.94 -13.92
C ALA A 395 -12.49 -24.73 -14.36
N ILE A 396 -11.37 -24.03 -14.54
CA ILE A 396 -10.05 -24.66 -14.68
C ILE A 396 -9.08 -24.00 -13.73
N LYS A 397 -8.07 -24.77 -13.33
CA LYS A 397 -6.96 -24.26 -12.52
C LYS A 397 -5.79 -23.91 -13.42
N PHE A 398 -5.50 -22.63 -13.53
CA PHE A 398 -4.33 -22.14 -14.25
C PHE A 398 -3.06 -22.40 -13.44
N LYS A 399 -1.96 -22.75 -14.11
CA LYS A 399 -0.68 -23.08 -13.47
C LYS A 399 -0.07 -21.91 -12.69
N ASP A 400 -0.31 -20.69 -13.16
CA ASP A 400 0.25 -19.44 -12.63
C ASP A 400 -0.78 -18.62 -11.84
N VAL A 401 -1.96 -19.19 -11.57
CA VAL A 401 -2.96 -18.62 -10.68
C VAL A 401 -3.12 -19.55 -9.49
N ALA A 402 -2.40 -19.26 -8.42
CA ALA A 402 -2.59 -19.97 -7.16
C ALA A 402 -4.01 -19.73 -6.64
N ASP A 403 -4.60 -20.72 -5.94
CA ASP A 403 -5.95 -20.57 -5.32
C ASP A 403 -6.02 -19.35 -4.40
N SER A 404 -4.87 -18.97 -3.84
CA SER A 404 -4.66 -17.83 -2.98
C SER A 404 -4.53 -16.47 -3.67
N PHE A 405 -4.35 -16.44 -4.98
CA PHE A 405 -4.18 -15.20 -5.72
C PHE A 405 -5.43 -14.32 -5.56
N TRP A 406 -5.28 -13.01 -5.31
CA TRP A 406 -6.40 -12.11 -4.99
C TRP A 406 -7.51 -12.15 -6.05
N ALA A 407 -7.11 -12.34 -7.31
CA ALA A 407 -8.03 -12.41 -8.42
C ALA A 407 -8.45 -13.85 -8.76
N SER A 408 -8.01 -14.88 -8.03
CA SER A 408 -8.29 -16.29 -8.35
C SER A 408 -9.78 -16.54 -8.60
N LYS A 409 -10.64 -16.14 -7.66
CA LYS A 409 -12.11 -16.29 -7.78
C LYS A 409 -12.70 -15.45 -8.92
N VAL A 410 -12.24 -14.21 -9.10
CA VAL A 410 -12.77 -13.34 -10.17
C VAL A 410 -12.23 -13.70 -11.55
N ILE A 411 -11.02 -14.28 -11.63
CA ILE A 411 -10.45 -14.88 -12.85
C ILE A 411 -11.23 -16.14 -13.18
N GLU A 412 -11.49 -17.00 -12.20
CA GLU A 412 -12.33 -18.18 -12.37
C GLU A 412 -13.72 -17.77 -12.85
N GLN A 413 -14.37 -16.80 -12.22
CA GLN A 413 -15.70 -16.34 -12.64
C GLN A 413 -15.69 -15.69 -14.03
N ALA A 414 -14.72 -14.82 -14.33
CA ALA A 414 -14.56 -14.24 -15.68
C ALA A 414 -14.23 -15.31 -16.73
N TYR A 415 -13.50 -16.35 -16.34
CA TYR A 415 -13.25 -17.51 -17.17
C TYR A 415 -14.53 -18.29 -17.41
N GLN A 416 -15.22 -18.73 -16.37
CA GLN A 416 -16.47 -19.49 -16.45
C GLN A 416 -17.53 -18.74 -17.24
N GLY A 417 -17.59 -17.42 -17.14
CA GLY A 417 -18.49 -16.56 -17.92
C GLY A 417 -18.05 -16.28 -19.36
N GLN A 418 -16.97 -16.91 -19.83
CA GLN A 418 -16.39 -16.78 -21.17
C GLN A 418 -15.89 -15.37 -21.54
N PHE A 419 -15.76 -14.48 -20.55
CA PHE A 419 -15.14 -13.17 -20.76
C PHE A 419 -13.63 -13.28 -21.00
N LEU A 420 -12.92 -14.13 -20.25
CA LEU A 420 -11.46 -14.25 -20.37
C LEU A 420 -11.02 -15.69 -20.50
N SER A 421 -10.00 -15.96 -21.31
CA SER A 421 -9.37 -17.28 -21.44
C SER A 421 -7.89 -17.20 -21.04
N GLY A 422 -7.32 -18.35 -20.68
CA GLY A 422 -5.87 -18.49 -20.53
C GLY A 422 -5.14 -18.74 -21.84
N PHE A 423 -3.84 -18.94 -21.75
CA PHE A 423 -2.95 -19.27 -22.86
C PHE A 423 -2.86 -20.80 -23.07
N PRO A 424 -2.39 -21.26 -24.24
CA PRO A 424 -2.29 -22.69 -24.58
C PRO A 424 -1.45 -23.54 -23.61
N ASP A 425 -0.53 -22.92 -22.86
CA ASP A 425 0.32 -23.57 -21.87
C ASP A 425 -0.36 -23.80 -20.49
N ASN A 426 -1.66 -23.50 -20.41
CA ASN A 426 -2.49 -23.50 -19.20
C ASN A 426 -2.11 -22.42 -18.17
N THR A 427 -1.60 -21.28 -18.63
CA THR A 427 -1.39 -20.08 -17.80
C THR A 427 -2.48 -19.03 -18.06
N PHE A 428 -2.67 -18.09 -17.13
CA PHE A 428 -3.54 -16.93 -17.31
C PHE A 428 -2.75 -15.63 -17.51
N ALA A 429 -1.48 -15.58 -17.09
CA ALA A 429 -0.62 -14.41 -16.97
C ALA A 429 -1.27 -13.21 -16.26
N PRO A 430 -1.68 -13.35 -14.98
CA PRO A 430 -2.52 -12.36 -14.31
C PRO A 430 -1.90 -10.97 -14.18
N ASN A 431 -0.57 -10.88 -14.09
CA ASN A 431 0.17 -9.62 -13.95
C ASN A 431 0.62 -9.04 -15.30
N LYS A 432 0.41 -9.74 -16.42
CA LYS A 432 0.68 -9.18 -17.75
C LYS A 432 -0.37 -8.09 -18.02
N ASN A 433 0.08 -6.95 -18.53
CA ASN A 433 -0.83 -5.92 -19.03
C ASN A 433 -1.70 -6.52 -20.14
N ILE A 434 -2.98 -6.11 -20.16
CA ILE A 434 -3.90 -6.59 -21.19
C ILE A 434 -3.71 -5.78 -22.47
N GLU A 435 -3.54 -6.49 -23.59
CA GLU A 435 -3.47 -5.87 -24.91
C GLU A 435 -4.86 -5.33 -25.29
N ARG A 436 -4.86 -4.20 -26.00
CA ARG A 436 -6.09 -3.51 -26.39
C ARG A 436 -7.07 -4.38 -27.16
N VAL A 437 -6.59 -5.23 -28.07
CA VAL A 437 -7.44 -6.17 -28.81
C VAL A 437 -8.05 -7.26 -27.91
N GLN A 438 -7.36 -7.66 -26.84
CA GLN A 438 -7.85 -8.67 -25.91
C GLN A 438 -9.03 -8.14 -25.08
N VAL A 439 -9.08 -6.83 -24.80
CA VAL A 439 -10.24 -6.18 -24.18
C VAL A 439 -11.48 -6.34 -25.07
N ILE A 440 -11.33 -6.09 -26.38
CA ILE A 440 -12.42 -6.17 -27.36
C ILE A 440 -12.93 -7.61 -27.47
N VAL A 441 -12.03 -8.56 -27.71
CA VAL A 441 -12.35 -9.99 -27.79
C VAL A 441 -13.05 -10.47 -26.52
N SER A 442 -12.56 -10.03 -25.36
CA SER A 442 -13.13 -10.40 -24.07
C SER A 442 -14.57 -9.93 -23.88
N LEU A 443 -14.88 -8.67 -24.22
CA LEU A 443 -16.22 -8.11 -24.10
C LEU A 443 -17.20 -8.82 -25.04
N ILE A 444 -16.82 -9.02 -26.30
CA ILE A 444 -17.68 -9.68 -27.30
C ILE A 444 -17.99 -11.12 -26.91
N ASN A 445 -16.98 -11.87 -26.48
CA ASN A 445 -17.16 -13.26 -26.07
C ASN A 445 -18.02 -13.38 -24.80
N GLY A 446 -17.78 -12.51 -23.81
CA GLY A 446 -18.50 -12.53 -22.54
C GLY A 446 -19.99 -12.18 -22.68
N ILE A 447 -20.31 -11.14 -23.45
CA ILE A 447 -21.69 -10.70 -23.71
C ILE A 447 -22.46 -11.75 -24.52
N GLY A 448 -21.77 -12.55 -25.34
CA GLY A 448 -22.37 -13.69 -26.04
C GLY A 448 -23.24 -13.25 -27.21
N LEU A 449 -22.63 -12.58 -28.19
CA LEU A 449 -23.34 -12.01 -29.33
C LEU A 449 -23.25 -12.91 -30.57
N GLY A 450 -24.41 -13.40 -31.02
CA GLY A 450 -24.57 -14.21 -32.25
C GLY A 450 -24.71 -13.41 -33.54
N LEU A 451 -24.08 -12.23 -33.64
CA LEU A 451 -24.19 -11.40 -34.85
C LEU A 451 -23.25 -11.92 -35.94
N SER A 452 -23.78 -12.07 -37.15
CA SER A 452 -22.98 -12.19 -38.38
C SER A 452 -22.61 -10.79 -38.86
N SER A 453 -21.35 -10.40 -38.69
CA SER A 453 -20.80 -9.17 -39.29
C SER A 453 -20.03 -9.50 -40.56
N ASN A 454 -20.14 -8.66 -41.60
CA ASN A 454 -19.22 -8.74 -42.73
C ASN A 454 -17.84 -8.22 -42.30
N VAL A 455 -17.02 -9.14 -41.78
CA VAL A 455 -15.72 -8.87 -41.16
C VAL A 455 -14.81 -8.05 -42.07
N ALA A 456 -14.76 -8.37 -43.36
CA ALA A 456 -13.84 -7.76 -44.32
C ALA A 456 -14.15 -6.29 -44.62
N THR A 457 -15.41 -5.86 -44.49
CA THR A 457 -15.78 -4.45 -44.68
C THR A 457 -15.61 -3.65 -43.39
N ALA A 458 -15.97 -4.25 -42.25
CA ALA A 458 -15.95 -3.54 -40.97
C ALA A 458 -14.52 -3.15 -40.53
N ILE A 459 -13.55 -4.06 -40.61
CA ILE A 459 -12.19 -3.78 -40.12
C ILE A 459 -11.40 -2.80 -41.01
N LYS A 460 -11.86 -2.54 -42.24
CA LYS A 460 -11.28 -1.50 -43.12
C LYS A 460 -11.45 -0.09 -42.59
N ALA A 461 -12.26 0.09 -41.54
CA ALA A 461 -12.31 1.33 -40.78
C ALA A 461 -10.95 1.71 -40.16
N PHE A 462 -10.03 0.76 -39.98
CA PHE A 462 -8.72 0.98 -39.37
C PHE A 462 -7.57 0.92 -40.37
N ASP A 463 -6.69 1.92 -40.31
CA ASP A 463 -5.47 2.01 -41.12
C ASP A 463 -4.47 0.91 -40.74
N ASP A 464 -4.49 0.48 -39.47
CA ASP A 464 -3.65 -0.59 -38.94
C ASP A 464 -4.36 -1.95 -38.84
N GLN A 465 -5.40 -2.17 -39.64
CA GLN A 465 -6.13 -3.44 -39.71
C GLN A 465 -5.23 -4.67 -39.93
N ALA A 466 -4.08 -4.49 -40.61
CA ALA A 466 -3.10 -5.55 -40.82
C ALA A 466 -2.41 -6.03 -39.53
N LYS A 467 -2.43 -5.23 -38.46
CA LYS A 467 -1.89 -5.58 -37.14
C LYS A 467 -2.90 -6.34 -36.27
N ILE A 468 -4.16 -6.46 -36.70
CA ILE A 468 -5.19 -7.18 -35.97
C ILE A 468 -4.90 -8.69 -36.10
N PRO A 469 -4.65 -9.40 -35.00
CA PRO A 469 -4.44 -10.84 -35.06
C PRO A 469 -5.65 -11.55 -35.68
N ASP A 470 -5.40 -12.60 -36.47
CA ASP A 470 -6.48 -13.31 -37.19
C ASP A 470 -7.59 -13.80 -36.27
N TYR A 471 -7.22 -14.26 -35.06
CA TYR A 471 -8.16 -14.74 -34.05
C TYR A 471 -9.13 -13.68 -33.52
N ALA A 472 -8.86 -12.39 -33.75
CA ALA A 472 -9.63 -11.28 -33.19
C ALA A 472 -10.43 -10.50 -34.24
N LYS A 473 -10.28 -10.81 -35.54
CA LYS A 473 -10.88 -10.01 -36.62
C LYS A 473 -12.40 -10.01 -36.56
N ASP A 474 -13.00 -11.15 -36.25
CA ASP A 474 -14.46 -11.28 -36.15
C ASP A 474 -15.01 -10.51 -34.94
N GLU A 475 -14.37 -10.61 -33.78
CA GLU A 475 -14.76 -9.89 -32.57
C GLU A 475 -14.58 -8.39 -32.74
N VAL A 476 -13.51 -7.94 -33.40
CA VAL A 476 -13.33 -6.53 -33.73
C VAL A 476 -14.46 -6.04 -34.65
N ALA A 477 -14.81 -6.80 -35.69
CA ALA A 477 -15.92 -6.44 -36.59
C ALA A 477 -17.27 -6.34 -35.84
N LYS A 478 -17.56 -7.29 -34.95
CA LYS A 478 -18.75 -7.27 -34.08
C LYS A 478 -18.74 -6.06 -33.15
N ALA A 479 -17.59 -5.75 -32.54
CA ALA A 479 -17.46 -4.62 -31.63
C ALA A 479 -17.67 -3.26 -32.31
N ILE A 480 -17.30 -3.13 -33.59
CA ILE A 480 -17.65 -1.94 -34.39
C ILE A 480 -19.17 -1.85 -34.56
N GLY A 481 -19.83 -2.94 -34.98
CA GLY A 481 -21.29 -2.96 -35.17
C GLY A 481 -22.08 -2.68 -33.89
N LYS A 482 -21.47 -2.92 -32.73
CA LYS A 482 -22.02 -2.61 -31.40
C LYS A 482 -21.54 -1.28 -30.81
N GLN A 483 -20.77 -0.50 -31.56
CA GLN A 483 -20.22 0.79 -31.11
C GLN A 483 -19.38 0.68 -29.83
N ILE A 484 -18.77 -0.49 -29.58
CA ILE A 484 -17.94 -0.77 -28.39
C ILE A 484 -16.57 -0.11 -28.50
N ILE A 485 -16.01 -0.06 -29.71
CA ILE A 485 -14.66 0.46 -29.93
C ILE A 485 -14.67 1.99 -29.86
N VAL A 486 -13.86 2.54 -28.96
CA VAL A 486 -13.62 3.98 -28.85
C VAL A 486 -12.14 4.28 -29.03
N ASN A 487 -11.81 5.06 -30.05
CA ASN A 487 -10.45 5.37 -30.47
C ASN A 487 -10.17 6.88 -30.32
N TYR A 488 -9.31 7.21 -29.36
CA TYR A 488 -8.81 8.56 -29.13
C TYR A 488 -7.29 8.63 -29.39
N PRO A 489 -6.78 9.72 -29.99
CA PRO A 489 -7.54 10.78 -30.68
C PRO A 489 -7.93 10.41 -32.12
N ASN A 490 -7.34 9.35 -32.69
CA ASN A 490 -7.52 8.96 -34.09
C ASN A 490 -8.46 7.75 -34.22
N LEU A 491 -9.66 7.98 -34.75
CA LEU A 491 -10.69 6.96 -35.01
C LEU A 491 -10.18 5.77 -35.85
N LYS A 492 -9.26 6.02 -36.79
CA LYS A 492 -8.75 5.00 -37.72
C LYS A 492 -7.59 4.18 -37.17
N GLN A 493 -7.13 4.43 -35.95
CA GLN A 493 -5.99 3.73 -35.36
C GLN A 493 -6.43 2.83 -34.20
N LEU A 494 -6.51 1.52 -34.42
CA LEU A 494 -6.92 0.59 -33.39
C LEU A 494 -5.81 0.32 -32.37
N ASN A 495 -4.56 0.24 -32.82
CA ASN A 495 -3.40 -0.18 -32.04
C ASN A 495 -3.62 -1.51 -31.29
N PRO A 496 -3.90 -2.61 -31.99
CA PRO A 496 -4.46 -3.82 -31.38
C PRO A 496 -3.52 -4.51 -30.37
N THR A 497 -2.21 -4.46 -30.59
CA THR A 497 -1.21 -5.23 -29.81
C THR A 497 -0.51 -4.43 -28.71
N ARG A 498 -0.83 -3.14 -28.52
CA ARG A 498 -0.30 -2.38 -27.39
C ARG A 498 -1.11 -2.66 -26.12
N ASP A 499 -0.48 -2.42 -24.97
CA ASP A 499 -1.17 -2.44 -23.69
C ASP A 499 -2.29 -1.40 -23.65
N ALA A 500 -3.46 -1.81 -23.16
CA ALA A 500 -4.62 -0.94 -23.00
C ALA A 500 -4.46 -0.05 -21.76
N THR A 501 -4.82 1.22 -21.89
CA THR A 501 -4.88 2.13 -20.74
C THR A 501 -6.19 1.95 -19.96
N ARG A 502 -6.22 2.42 -18.72
CA ARG A 502 -7.40 2.35 -17.86
C ARG A 502 -8.58 3.11 -18.43
N ALA A 503 -8.35 4.27 -19.05
CA ALA A 503 -9.39 5.02 -19.75
C ALA A 503 -10.00 4.23 -20.91
N GLU A 504 -9.17 3.56 -21.70
CA GLU A 504 -9.62 2.78 -22.84
C GLU A 504 -10.46 1.59 -22.43
N VAL A 505 -10.00 0.85 -21.42
CA VAL A 505 -10.76 -0.25 -20.84
C VAL A 505 -12.08 0.25 -20.28
N ALA A 506 -12.07 1.34 -19.49
CA ALA A 506 -13.26 1.92 -18.89
C ALA A 506 -14.30 2.29 -19.95
N VAL A 507 -13.89 2.99 -21.01
CA VAL A 507 -14.81 3.43 -22.05
C VAL A 507 -15.38 2.25 -22.84
N MET A 508 -14.57 1.24 -23.20
CA MET A 508 -15.07 0.05 -23.90
C MET A 508 -16.03 -0.78 -23.02
N VAL A 509 -15.75 -0.89 -21.71
CA VAL A 509 -16.68 -1.51 -20.74
C VAL A 509 -17.98 -0.71 -20.64
N TYR A 510 -17.92 0.62 -20.65
CA TYR A 510 -19.11 1.47 -20.64
C TYR A 510 -19.97 1.22 -21.88
N GLN A 511 -19.38 1.20 -23.07
CA GLN A 511 -20.13 0.92 -24.31
C GLN A 511 -20.76 -0.48 -24.29
N ALA A 512 -20.05 -1.48 -23.77
CA ALA A 512 -20.62 -2.81 -23.56
C ALA A 512 -21.81 -2.82 -22.59
N LEU A 513 -21.81 -1.96 -21.57
CA LEU A 513 -22.95 -1.78 -20.67
C LEU A 513 -24.11 -1.03 -21.32
N VAL A 514 -23.83 -0.11 -22.27
CA VAL A 514 -24.86 0.53 -23.11
C VAL A 514 -25.56 -0.52 -23.97
N ASP A 515 -24.79 -1.38 -24.66
CA ASP A 515 -25.36 -2.48 -25.47
C ASP A 515 -26.20 -3.45 -24.63
N ALA A 516 -25.80 -3.68 -23.37
CA ALA A 516 -26.55 -4.48 -22.41
C ALA A 516 -27.76 -3.74 -21.77
N ASN A 517 -28.08 -2.52 -22.20
CA ASN A 517 -29.13 -1.65 -21.63
C ASN A 517 -29.01 -1.40 -20.12
N ARG A 518 -27.77 -1.35 -19.59
CA ARG A 518 -27.50 -1.15 -18.16
C ARG A 518 -27.14 0.27 -17.79
N VAL A 519 -26.72 1.08 -18.76
CA VAL A 519 -26.41 2.50 -18.61
C VAL A 519 -26.90 3.26 -19.85
N ALA A 520 -27.12 4.57 -19.72
CA ALA A 520 -27.53 5.40 -20.86
C ALA A 520 -26.37 5.59 -21.85
N ALA A 521 -26.69 5.79 -23.14
CA ALA A 521 -25.67 6.12 -24.13
C ALA A 521 -25.06 7.51 -23.87
N ILE A 522 -23.74 7.61 -23.98
CA ILE A 522 -23.01 8.90 -23.99
C ILE A 522 -22.49 9.14 -25.40
N ASN A 523 -22.86 10.27 -25.99
CA ASN A 523 -22.34 10.69 -27.28
C ASN A 523 -20.84 11.02 -27.16
N SER A 524 -20.04 10.44 -28.04
CA SER A 524 -18.61 10.74 -28.15
C SER A 524 -18.16 10.69 -29.61
N PRO A 525 -17.40 11.68 -30.09
CA PRO A 525 -16.87 11.68 -31.46
C PRO A 525 -15.78 10.61 -31.65
N TYR A 526 -15.37 9.92 -30.59
CA TYR A 526 -14.34 8.89 -30.62
C TYR A 526 -14.92 7.47 -30.73
N ILE A 527 -16.25 7.32 -30.72
CA ILE A 527 -16.91 6.02 -30.96
C ILE A 527 -16.77 5.67 -32.43
N VAL A 528 -16.23 4.48 -32.71
CA VAL A 528 -16.04 4.01 -34.08
C VAL A 528 -17.37 3.48 -34.61
N THR A 529 -17.81 4.04 -35.73
CA THR A 529 -18.99 3.60 -36.49
C THR A 529 -18.57 3.35 -37.94
N VAL A 530 -19.22 2.38 -38.59
CA VAL A 530 -19.02 2.06 -40.02
C VAL A 530 -20.22 2.46 -40.85
#